data_AF-A0A3D4VTS0-F1
#
_entry.id   AF-A0A3D4VTS0-F1
#
_cell.length_a   1.000
_cell.length_b   1.000
_cell.length_c   1.000
_cell.angle_alpha   90.00
_cell.angle_beta   90.00
_cell.angle_gamma   90.00
#
_symmetry.space_group_name_H-M   'P 1'
#
loop_
_entity.id
_entity.type
_entity.pdbx_description
1 polymer ?
#
loop_
_entity_poly.entity_id
_entity_poly.type
_entity_poly.pdbx_seq_one_letter_code
_entity_poly.pdbx_strand_id
1 'polypeptide(L)'
;MKMKEKKNNETSKRSSRYNPNRNSYITEDGRYAYVVWDGESKCNITHYIETGKGGVTEEILILLDEDDHQMDLQERYGSENADYGFLNRQLHHIEDSEKFAIDPIGNIEDKQADLFTVLFTEEVVPNKLMPQLLEIMDNLTDAQRDLIYDHLGAMKQLEEIRQDEIAATGKQVTQQAVSNRWKKIITVSAKSLTLLFLRNERLKQRNK
;
A
#
# COMPACT_ATOMS: atom_id res chain seq x y z
N MET A 1 34.69 -43.09 -8.87
CA MET A 1 33.61 -42.09 -8.86
C MET A 1 33.31 -41.77 -7.39
N LYS A 2 33.81 -40.66 -6.86
CA LYS A 2 33.49 -40.21 -5.48
C LYS A 2 32.93 -38.80 -5.61
N MET A 3 31.60 -38.67 -5.55
CA MET A 3 30.96 -37.38 -5.37
C MET A 3 31.19 -36.95 -3.92
N LYS A 4 31.89 -35.83 -3.73
CA LYS A 4 31.95 -35.13 -2.46
C LYS A 4 30.66 -34.30 -2.36
N GLU A 5 29.78 -34.65 -1.43
CA GLU A 5 28.70 -33.75 -1.01
C GLU A 5 29.34 -32.48 -0.44
N LYS A 6 29.11 -31.35 -1.11
CA LYS A 6 29.33 -30.03 -0.52
C LYS A 6 28.14 -29.77 0.41
N LYS A 7 28.32 -29.98 1.72
CA LYS A 7 27.48 -29.32 2.71
C LYS A 7 27.80 -27.83 2.66
N ASN A 8 26.99 -27.08 1.92
CA ASN A 8 26.97 -25.63 2.04
C ASN A 8 26.34 -25.31 3.40
N ASN A 9 27.16 -25.17 4.44
CA ASN A 9 26.76 -24.49 5.68
C ASN A 9 26.68 -22.98 5.41
N GLU A 10 25.81 -22.58 4.49
CA GLU A 10 25.38 -21.19 4.42
C GLU A 10 24.39 -21.04 5.58
N THR A 11 24.88 -20.54 6.72
CA THR A 11 23.99 -20.02 7.75
C THR A 11 23.10 -19.00 7.08
N SER A 12 21.80 -19.33 7.00
CA SER A 12 20.75 -18.46 6.49
C SER A 12 20.95 -17.07 7.05
N LYS A 13 21.41 -16.13 6.21
CA LYS A 13 21.53 -14.74 6.62
C LYS A 13 20.13 -14.19 6.71
N ARG A 14 19.68 -13.94 7.95
CA ARG A 14 18.38 -13.36 8.27
C ARG A 14 18.16 -12.08 7.44
N SER A 15 17.04 -12.02 6.73
CA SER A 15 16.66 -10.88 5.89
C SER A 15 16.04 -9.71 6.68
N SER A 16 15.56 -9.95 7.92
CA SER A 16 15.12 -8.89 8.82
C SER A 16 16.17 -8.48 9.85
N ARG A 17 16.04 -7.23 10.28
CA ARG A 17 16.66 -6.72 11.49
C ARG A 17 16.05 -7.47 12.69
N TYR A 18 16.89 -8.22 13.42
CA TYR A 18 16.55 -8.91 14.65
C TYR A 18 15.93 -7.95 15.69
N ASN A 19 14.77 -8.30 16.25
CA ASN A 19 14.17 -7.58 17.37
C ASN A 19 14.80 -8.07 18.70
N PRO A 20 15.58 -7.25 19.41
CA PRO A 20 16.25 -7.67 20.65
C PRO A 20 15.32 -7.86 21.84
N ASN A 21 14.06 -7.41 21.77
CA ASN A 21 13.10 -7.51 22.85
C ASN A 21 12.29 -8.82 22.82
N ARG A 22 12.54 -9.69 21.85
CA ARG A 22 11.80 -10.94 21.70
C ARG A 22 12.31 -12.03 22.63
N ASN A 23 11.41 -12.92 23.03
CA ASN A 23 11.66 -14.02 23.95
C ASN A 23 12.10 -15.32 23.26
N SER A 24 12.21 -15.34 21.93
CA SER A 24 12.58 -16.52 21.13
C SER A 24 13.65 -16.19 20.09
N TYR A 25 14.65 -17.04 19.85
CA TYR A 25 15.68 -16.79 18.83
C TYR A 25 16.56 -18.01 18.53
N ILE A 26 17.17 -18.03 17.34
CA ILE A 26 18.29 -18.92 17.04
C ILE A 26 19.57 -18.41 17.71
N THR A 27 20.19 -19.27 18.52
CA THR A 27 21.51 -19.06 19.15
C THR A 27 22.65 -19.27 18.14
N GLU A 28 23.84 -18.73 18.42
CA GLU A 28 25.03 -18.92 17.58
C GLU A 28 25.41 -20.41 17.39
N ASP A 29 25.04 -21.25 18.38
CA ASP A 29 25.23 -22.70 18.34
C ASP A 29 24.25 -23.43 17.39
N GLY A 30 23.33 -22.70 16.73
CA GLY A 30 22.32 -23.27 15.84
C GLY A 30 21.12 -23.90 16.55
N ARG A 31 20.95 -23.65 17.85
CA ARG A 31 19.80 -24.12 18.65
C ARG A 31 18.75 -23.02 18.73
N TYR A 32 17.48 -23.39 18.74
CA TYR A 32 16.40 -22.43 18.95
C TYR A 32 16.10 -22.30 20.45
N ALA A 33 16.17 -21.08 20.96
CA ALA A 33 15.89 -20.73 22.35
C ALA A 33 14.53 -20.04 22.45
N TYR A 34 13.77 -20.33 23.50
CA TYR A 34 12.54 -19.60 23.82
C TYR A 34 12.36 -19.46 25.33
N VAL A 35 11.83 -18.32 25.78
CA VAL A 35 11.64 -17.99 27.19
C VAL A 35 10.19 -18.21 27.58
N VAL A 36 9.99 -18.96 28.66
CA VAL A 36 8.68 -19.21 29.25
C VAL A 36 8.68 -18.70 30.69
N TRP A 37 7.57 -18.07 31.10
CA TRP A 37 7.37 -17.70 32.50
C TRP A 37 7.02 -18.95 33.32
N ASP A 38 7.84 -19.25 34.33
CA ASP A 38 7.52 -20.28 35.31
C ASP A 38 6.74 -19.69 36.48
N GLY A 39 5.52 -20.19 36.67
CA GLY A 39 4.61 -19.76 37.74
C GLY A 39 5.08 -20.17 39.13
N GLU A 40 5.82 -21.27 39.24
CA GLU A 40 6.32 -21.77 40.53
C GLU A 40 7.55 -20.99 41.00
N SER A 41 8.55 -20.84 40.12
CA SER A 41 9.78 -20.10 40.44
C SER A 41 9.63 -18.58 40.32
N LYS A 42 8.49 -18.10 39.80
CA LYS A 42 8.19 -16.68 39.52
C LYS A 42 9.32 -16.01 38.73
N CYS A 43 9.90 -16.73 37.77
CA CYS A 43 10.98 -16.22 36.93
C CYS A 43 10.87 -16.77 35.51
N ASN A 44 11.57 -16.10 34.60
CA ASN A 44 11.66 -16.50 33.20
C ASN A 44 12.72 -17.59 33.04
N ILE A 45 12.34 -18.72 32.44
CA ILE A 45 13.23 -19.86 32.15
C ILE A 45 13.40 -20.00 30.64
N THR A 46 14.64 -20.11 30.19
CA THR A 46 14.97 -20.34 28.77
C THR A 46 15.04 -21.83 28.47
N HIS A 47 14.27 -22.27 27.49
CA HIS A 47 14.28 -23.62 26.94
C HIS A 47 15.00 -23.65 25.58
N TYR A 48 15.61 -24.79 25.26
CA TYR A 48 16.37 -24.98 24.03
C TYR A 48 15.83 -26.17 23.23
N ILE A 49 15.68 -25.96 21.93
CA ILE A 49 15.32 -26.96 20.93
C ILE A 49 16.56 -27.25 20.10
N GLU A 50 16.93 -28.53 20.02
CA GLU A 50 18.15 -29.00 19.36
C GLU A 50 17.83 -30.02 18.27
N THR A 51 18.52 -29.93 17.13
CA THR A 51 18.39 -30.86 16.02
C THR A 51 18.72 -32.29 16.44
N GLY A 52 17.87 -33.26 16.09
CA GLY A 52 18.07 -34.68 16.37
C GLY A 52 17.57 -35.15 17.75
N LYS A 53 17.14 -34.26 18.64
CA LYS A 53 16.44 -34.62 19.88
C LYS A 53 14.93 -34.60 19.66
N GLY A 54 14.23 -35.63 20.14
CA GLY A 54 12.75 -35.65 20.14
C GLY A 54 12.09 -35.59 18.77
N GLY A 55 12.79 -35.98 17.70
CA GLY A 55 12.26 -35.91 16.32
C GLY A 55 12.37 -34.53 15.67
N VAL A 56 13.04 -33.57 16.31
CA VAL A 56 13.27 -32.24 15.76
C VAL A 56 14.27 -32.29 14.61
N THR A 57 13.82 -31.92 13.41
CA THR A 57 14.65 -31.78 12.21
C THR A 57 15.16 -30.35 12.07
N GLU A 58 16.14 -30.15 11.20
CA GLU A 58 16.65 -28.82 10.86
C GLU A 58 15.56 -27.94 10.22
N GLU A 59 14.64 -28.55 9.46
CA GLU A 59 13.47 -27.87 8.88
C GLU A 59 12.57 -27.25 9.94
N ILE A 60 12.44 -27.88 11.12
CA ILE A 60 11.64 -27.33 12.23
C ILE A 60 12.31 -26.07 12.80
N LEU A 61 13.64 -26.03 12.90
CA LEU A 61 14.36 -24.85 13.36
C LEU A 61 14.26 -23.69 12.36
N ILE A 62 14.34 -24.01 11.06
CA ILE A 62 14.17 -23.03 9.98
C ILE A 62 12.74 -22.46 10.00
N LEU A 63 11.73 -23.33 10.16
CA LEU A 63 10.33 -22.92 10.26
C LEU A 63 10.12 -21.96 11.45
N LEU A 64 10.67 -22.28 12.61
CA LEU A 64 10.54 -21.45 13.82
C LEU A 64 11.19 -20.07 13.66
N ASP A 65 12.34 -19.96 13.01
CA ASP A 65 12.97 -18.65 12.76
C ASP A 65 12.24 -17.82 11.70
N GLU A 66 11.64 -18.48 10.71
CA GLU A 66 10.78 -17.82 9.72
C GLU A 66 9.50 -17.29 10.37
N ASP A 67 8.85 -18.07 11.23
CA ASP A 67 7.68 -17.60 12.00
C ASP A 67 8.05 -16.39 12.87
N ASP A 68 9.18 -16.45 13.60
CA ASP A 68 9.68 -15.29 14.37
C ASP A 68 9.95 -14.08 13.45
N HIS A 69 10.46 -14.30 12.24
CA HIS A 69 10.68 -13.24 11.26
C HIS A 69 9.37 -12.60 10.79
N GLN A 70 8.34 -13.40 10.53
CA GLN A 70 7.01 -12.89 10.15
C GLN A 70 6.39 -12.06 11.28
N MET A 71 6.54 -12.51 12.53
CA MET A 71 6.09 -11.74 13.69
C MET A 71 6.83 -10.41 13.83
N ASP A 72 8.16 -10.41 13.68
CA ASP A 72 8.97 -9.17 13.68
C ASP A 72 8.51 -8.19 12.59
N LEU A 73 8.21 -8.69 11.38
CA LEU A 73 7.68 -7.88 10.29
C LEU A 73 6.29 -7.31 10.61
N GLN A 74 5.41 -8.13 11.18
CA GLN A 74 4.06 -7.71 11.54
C GLN A 74 4.08 -6.62 12.62
N GLU A 75 4.91 -6.76 13.64
CA GLU A 75 5.07 -5.74 14.69
C GLU A 75 5.63 -4.43 14.11
N ARG A 76 6.63 -4.53 13.22
CA ARG A 76 7.18 -3.35 12.54
C ARG A 76 6.13 -2.66 11.68
N TYR A 77 5.38 -3.40 10.87
CA TYR A 77 4.31 -2.80 10.06
C TYR A 77 3.18 -2.24 10.91
N GLY A 78 2.86 -2.90 12.04
CA GLY A 78 1.89 -2.41 13.01
C GLY A 78 2.31 -1.07 13.60
N SER A 79 3.58 -0.91 14.00
CA SER A 79 4.12 0.34 14.53
C SER A 79 4.29 1.43 13.47
N GLU A 80 4.87 1.11 12.31
CA GLU A 80 5.07 2.07 11.22
C GLU A 80 3.75 2.61 10.65
N ASN A 81 2.71 1.79 10.59
CA ASN A 81 1.39 2.18 10.06
C ASN A 81 0.39 2.59 11.15
N ALA A 82 0.77 2.57 12.43
CA ALA A 82 -0.12 2.98 13.50
C ALA A 82 -0.44 4.48 13.39
N ASP A 83 -1.73 4.82 13.47
CA ASP A 83 -2.14 6.20 13.71
C ASP A 83 -1.93 6.55 15.18
N TYR A 84 -0.72 6.98 15.52
CA TYR A 84 -0.37 7.42 16.88
C TYR A 84 -1.23 8.60 17.35
N GLY A 85 -1.73 9.43 16.44
CA GLY A 85 -2.64 10.52 16.80
C GLY A 85 -3.97 9.97 17.31
N PHE A 86 -4.51 8.95 16.64
CA PHE A 86 -5.70 8.23 17.08
C PHE A 86 -5.46 7.48 18.39
N LEU A 87 -4.39 6.69 18.48
CA LEU A 87 -4.07 5.89 19.67
C LEU A 87 -3.90 6.77 20.91
N ASN A 88 -3.23 7.92 20.80
CA ASN A 88 -3.07 8.85 21.92
C ASN A 88 -4.40 9.46 22.36
N ARG A 89 -5.29 9.83 21.43
CA ARG A 89 -6.64 10.29 21.78
C ARG A 89 -7.42 9.22 22.51
N GLN A 90 -7.30 7.97 22.07
CA GLN A 90 -7.97 6.82 22.70
C GLN A 90 -7.42 6.56 24.10
N LEU A 91 -6.11 6.55 24.28
CA LEU A 91 -5.47 6.41 25.58
C LEU A 91 -5.92 7.50 26.55
N HIS A 92 -5.91 8.77 26.12
CA HIS A 92 -6.37 9.88 26.95
C HIS A 92 -7.86 9.80 27.32
N HIS A 93 -8.72 9.33 26.40
CA HIS A 93 -10.13 9.08 26.70
C HIS A 93 -10.31 7.97 27.75
N ILE A 94 -9.51 6.89 27.67
CA ILE A 94 -9.52 5.78 28.63
C ILE A 94 -9.01 6.21 30.00
N GLU A 95 -7.93 7.01 30.04
CA GLU A 95 -7.32 7.48 31.28
C GLU A 95 -8.16 8.54 32.00
N ASP A 96 -8.77 9.47 31.26
CA ASP A 96 -9.56 10.57 31.80
C ASP A 96 -10.72 10.95 30.86
N SER A 97 -11.81 10.21 30.97
CA SER A 97 -13.02 10.41 30.18
C SER A 97 -13.75 11.72 30.49
N GLU A 98 -13.50 12.35 31.64
CA GLU A 98 -14.13 13.63 31.99
C GLU A 98 -13.49 14.78 31.22
N LYS A 99 -12.16 14.79 31.13
CA LYS A 99 -11.39 15.79 30.39
C LYS A 99 -11.44 15.56 28.88
N PHE A 100 -11.50 14.30 28.46
CA PHE A 100 -11.56 13.91 27.05
C PHE A 100 -12.89 13.20 26.75
N ALA A 101 -14.02 13.89 26.89
CA ALA A 101 -15.35 13.28 26.82
C ALA A 101 -15.73 12.62 25.47
N ILE A 102 -15.07 13.00 24.37
CA ILE A 102 -15.38 12.46 23.04
C ILE A 102 -14.60 11.16 22.83
N ASP A 103 -15.31 10.05 22.68
CA ASP A 103 -14.71 8.78 22.27
C ASP A 103 -14.20 8.89 20.83
N PRO A 104 -12.88 8.73 20.59
CA PRO A 104 -12.34 8.77 19.24
C PRO A 104 -12.86 7.67 18.33
N ILE A 105 -13.28 6.50 18.85
CA ILE A 105 -13.90 5.44 18.04
C ILE A 105 -15.28 5.88 17.54
N GLY A 106 -16.12 6.40 18.44
CA GLY A 106 -17.44 6.91 18.10
C GLY A 106 -17.45 8.14 17.18
N ASN A 107 -16.31 8.80 17.02
CA ASN A 107 -16.15 9.98 16.16
C ASN A 107 -15.46 9.67 14.81
N ILE A 108 -15.26 8.40 14.47
CA ILE A 108 -14.84 8.01 13.13
C ILE A 108 -16.02 8.24 12.18
N GLU A 109 -15.85 9.11 11.18
CA GLU A 109 -16.90 9.38 10.18
C GLU A 109 -17.24 8.10 9.40
N ASP A 110 -18.38 7.49 9.70
CA ASP A 110 -18.93 6.42 8.88
C ASP A 110 -19.77 7.01 7.74
N LYS A 111 -19.14 7.14 6.57
CA LYS A 111 -19.77 7.65 5.34
C LYS A 111 -20.93 6.77 4.86
N GLN A 112 -21.06 5.55 5.37
CA GLN A 112 -22.12 4.59 5.04
C GLN A 112 -23.20 4.52 6.13
N ALA A 113 -23.01 5.18 7.27
CA ALA A 113 -24.04 5.24 8.32
C ALA A 113 -25.29 6.00 7.85
N ASP A 114 -25.14 6.95 6.93
CA ASP A 114 -26.28 7.59 6.29
C ASP A 114 -26.81 6.73 5.13
N LEU A 115 -27.59 5.72 5.51
CA LEU A 115 -28.32 4.84 4.59
C LEU A 115 -29.17 5.62 3.59
N PHE A 116 -29.67 6.81 3.94
CA PHE A 116 -30.50 7.61 3.04
C PHE A 116 -29.67 8.17 1.89
N THR A 117 -28.47 8.69 2.17
CA THR A 117 -27.53 9.14 1.14
C THR A 117 -27.01 7.99 0.27
N VAL A 118 -26.87 6.78 0.84
CA VAL A 118 -26.44 5.58 0.11
C VAL A 118 -27.55 5.03 -0.79
N LEU A 119 -28.78 4.91 -0.26
CA LEU A 119 -29.93 4.32 -0.97
C LEU A 119 -30.60 5.31 -1.94
N PHE A 120 -30.54 6.60 -1.62
CA PHE A 120 -31.09 7.69 -2.43
C PHE A 120 -29.97 8.63 -2.80
N THR A 121 -29.02 8.12 -3.59
CA THR A 121 -28.02 8.96 -4.23
C THR A 121 -28.77 10.00 -5.06
N GLU A 122 -28.76 11.26 -4.64
CA GLU A 122 -29.32 12.35 -5.44
C GLU A 122 -28.75 12.24 -6.86
N GLU A 123 -29.61 12.39 -7.87
CA GLU A 123 -29.19 12.35 -9.28
C GLU A 123 -27.94 13.22 -9.44
N VAL A 124 -26.84 12.59 -9.87
CA VAL A 124 -25.52 13.21 -9.98
C VAL A 124 -25.68 14.57 -10.62
N VAL A 125 -25.54 15.64 -9.81
CA VAL A 125 -25.56 17.01 -10.33
C VAL A 125 -24.57 17.04 -11.48
N PRO A 126 -25.00 17.34 -12.73
CA PRO A 126 -24.13 17.19 -13.88
C PRO A 126 -22.89 18.03 -13.63
N ASN A 127 -21.74 17.35 -13.54
CA ASN A 127 -20.49 17.99 -13.20
C ASN A 127 -20.25 19.13 -14.19
N LYS A 128 -20.15 20.36 -13.68
CA LYS A 128 -20.02 21.60 -14.48
C LYS A 128 -18.81 21.56 -15.44
N LEU A 129 -17.86 20.67 -15.16
CA LEU A 129 -16.67 20.45 -15.97
C LEU A 129 -16.87 19.42 -17.09
N MET A 130 -17.93 18.60 -17.06
CA MET A 130 -18.16 17.59 -18.10
C MET A 130 -18.39 18.18 -19.50
N PRO A 131 -19.21 19.23 -19.68
CA PRO A 131 -19.35 19.85 -21.00
C PRO A 131 -18.01 20.39 -21.54
N GLN A 132 -17.17 20.93 -20.64
CA GLN A 132 -15.84 21.44 -21.01
C GLN A 132 -14.88 20.29 -21.36
N LEU A 133 -14.95 19.18 -20.62
CA LEU A 133 -14.16 17.99 -20.90
C LEU A 133 -14.54 17.38 -22.25
N LEU A 134 -15.83 17.27 -22.56
CA LEU A 134 -16.30 16.79 -23.87
C LEU A 134 -15.79 17.67 -25.01
N GLU A 135 -15.87 18.99 -24.88
CA GLU A 135 -15.33 19.92 -25.88
C GLU A 135 -13.79 19.78 -26.04
N ILE A 136 -13.06 19.52 -24.95
CA ILE A 136 -11.62 19.24 -25.03
C ILE A 136 -11.34 17.90 -25.70
N MET A 137 -12.13 16.86 -25.39
CA MET A 137 -11.98 15.52 -25.98
C MET A 137 -12.28 15.50 -27.47
N ASP A 138 -13.20 16.33 -27.95
CA ASP A 138 -13.48 16.47 -29.40
C ASP A 138 -12.31 17.06 -30.18
N ASN A 139 -11.44 17.83 -29.51
CA ASN A 139 -10.25 18.43 -30.14
C ASN A 139 -9.03 17.49 -30.15
N LEU A 140 -9.13 16.31 -29.55
CA LEU A 140 -8.04 15.32 -29.50
C LEU A 140 -8.20 14.26 -30.59
N THR A 141 -7.07 13.73 -31.06
CA THR A 141 -7.07 12.59 -31.98
C THR A 141 -7.52 11.30 -31.27
N ASP A 142 -8.04 10.33 -32.01
CA ASP A 142 -8.50 9.04 -31.44
C ASP A 142 -7.41 8.36 -30.61
N ALA A 143 -6.18 8.29 -31.12
CA ALA A 143 -5.05 7.74 -30.38
C ALA A 143 -4.70 8.51 -29.08
N GLN A 144 -5.02 9.81 -29.01
CA GLN A 144 -4.85 10.58 -27.77
C GLN A 144 -6.00 10.36 -26.79
N ARG A 145 -7.22 10.15 -27.30
CA ARG A 145 -8.38 9.78 -26.49
C ARG A 145 -8.21 8.39 -25.89
N ASP A 146 -7.77 7.43 -26.69
CA ASP A 146 -7.48 6.06 -26.23
C ASP A 146 -6.44 6.08 -25.11
N LEU A 147 -5.35 6.86 -25.27
CA LEU A 147 -4.34 7.02 -24.22
C LEU A 147 -4.91 7.64 -22.93
N ILE A 148 -5.88 8.56 -23.02
CA ILE A 148 -6.59 9.10 -21.85
C ILE A 148 -7.43 8.02 -21.18
N TYR A 149 -8.17 7.23 -21.97
CA TYR A 149 -9.00 6.15 -21.43
C TYR A 149 -8.16 5.06 -20.78
N ASP A 150 -7.05 4.65 -21.39
CA ASP A 150 -6.16 3.66 -20.79
C ASP A 150 -5.53 4.16 -19.49
N HIS A 151 -5.06 5.41 -19.48
CA HIS A 151 -4.34 5.93 -18.31
C HIS A 151 -5.26 6.38 -17.18
N LEU A 152 -6.35 7.10 -17.48
CA LEU A 152 -7.27 7.66 -16.47
C LEU A 152 -8.54 6.83 -16.28
N GLY A 153 -9.05 6.19 -17.34
CA GLY A 153 -10.27 5.38 -17.27
C GLY A 153 -10.02 3.97 -16.73
N ALA A 154 -9.04 3.27 -17.30
CA ALA A 154 -8.62 1.94 -16.88
C ALA A 154 -7.54 1.96 -15.77
N MET A 155 -7.09 3.16 -15.38
CA MET A 155 -6.06 3.38 -14.35
C MET A 155 -4.74 2.65 -14.61
N LYS A 156 -4.39 2.39 -15.87
CA LYS A 156 -3.13 1.74 -16.22
C LYS A 156 -1.95 2.69 -16.04
N GLN A 157 -0.82 2.17 -15.60
CA GLN A 157 0.41 2.94 -15.60
C GLN A 157 0.90 3.16 -17.03
N LEU A 158 1.57 4.29 -17.30
CA LEU A 158 2.14 4.57 -18.63
C LEU A 158 3.12 3.48 -19.10
N GLU A 159 3.74 2.76 -18.17
CA GLU A 159 4.62 1.63 -18.46
C GLU A 159 3.85 0.37 -18.87
N GLU A 160 2.70 0.10 -18.24
CA GLU A 160 1.82 -1.01 -18.63
C GLU A 160 1.23 -0.75 -20.03
N ILE A 161 0.80 0.50 -20.29
CA ILE A 161 0.32 0.91 -21.62
C ILE A 161 1.42 0.72 -22.68
N ARG A 162 2.68 1.02 -22.34
CA ARG A 162 3.81 0.79 -23.25
C ARG A 162 3.97 -0.71 -23.58
N GLN A 163 3.84 -1.57 -22.57
CA GLN A 163 3.96 -3.02 -22.75
C GLN A 163 2.81 -3.56 -23.59
N ASP A 164 1.59 -3.10 -23.34
CA ASP A 164 0.40 -3.45 -24.14
C ASP A 164 0.55 -2.99 -25.60
N GLU A 165 1.04 -1.77 -25.84
CA GLU A 165 1.32 -1.28 -27.20
C GLU A 165 2.37 -2.15 -27.93
N ILE A 166 3.41 -2.58 -27.23
CA ILE A 166 4.44 -3.48 -27.77
C ILE A 166 3.85 -4.85 -28.09
N ALA A 167 3.02 -5.38 -27.19
CA ALA A 167 2.36 -6.67 -27.38
C ALA A 167 1.38 -6.64 -28.57
N ALA A 168 0.64 -5.55 -28.74
CA ALA A 168 -0.36 -5.39 -29.80
C ALA A 168 0.26 -5.07 -31.18
N THR A 169 1.29 -4.21 -31.23
CA THR A 169 1.84 -3.70 -32.50
C THR A 169 3.20 -4.30 -32.88
N GLY A 170 3.87 -4.99 -31.96
CA GLY A 170 5.21 -5.55 -32.15
C GLY A 170 6.33 -4.51 -32.29
N LYS A 171 6.01 -3.22 -32.19
CA LYS A 171 6.98 -2.11 -32.34
C LYS A 171 7.54 -1.73 -30.99
N GLN A 172 8.86 -1.60 -30.90
CA GLN A 172 9.49 -1.09 -29.68
C GLN A 172 9.17 0.40 -29.49
N VAL A 173 8.38 0.69 -28.47
CA VAL A 173 8.09 2.04 -27.99
C VAL A 173 8.89 2.28 -26.71
N THR A 174 9.59 3.41 -26.64
CA THR A 174 10.32 3.82 -25.44
C THR A 174 9.37 4.46 -24.42
N GLN A 175 9.65 4.27 -23.13
CA GLN A 175 8.86 4.87 -22.05
C GLN A 175 8.78 6.40 -22.16
N GLN A 176 9.90 7.02 -22.57
CA GLN A 176 9.97 8.45 -22.78
C GLN A 176 9.04 8.93 -23.91
N ALA A 177 8.79 8.11 -24.94
CA ALA A 177 7.85 8.45 -26.01
C ALA A 177 6.40 8.47 -25.52
N VAL A 178 5.99 7.52 -24.67
CA VAL A 178 4.66 7.52 -24.03
C VAL A 178 4.51 8.73 -23.11
N SER A 179 5.52 9.01 -22.28
CA SER A 179 5.53 10.19 -21.39
C SER A 179 5.44 11.51 -22.16
N ASN A 180 6.14 11.63 -23.29
CA ASN A 180 6.07 12.83 -24.13
C ASN A 180 4.69 12.99 -24.81
N ARG A 181 4.07 11.89 -25.25
CA ARG A 181 2.69 11.90 -25.76
C ARG A 181 1.71 12.38 -24.69
N TRP A 182 1.84 11.86 -23.46
CA TRP A 182 1.04 12.28 -22.32
C TRP A 182 1.20 13.77 -21.97
N LYS A 183 2.44 14.26 -21.89
CA LYS A 183 2.74 15.69 -21.66
C LYS A 183 2.11 16.58 -22.75
N LYS A 184 2.14 16.12 -24.00
CA LYS A 184 1.53 16.86 -25.12
C LYS A 184 0.01 16.96 -24.96
N ILE A 185 -0.66 15.89 -24.54
CA ILE A 185 -2.10 15.89 -24.24
C ILE A 185 -2.40 16.92 -23.15
N ILE A 186 -1.70 16.86 -22.01
CA ILE A 186 -1.89 17.82 -20.90
C ILE A 186 -1.71 19.26 -21.39
N THR A 187 -0.68 19.52 -22.19
CA THR A 187 -0.39 20.87 -22.70
C THR A 187 -1.52 21.39 -23.61
N VAL A 188 -2.08 20.53 -24.46
CA VAL A 188 -3.20 20.88 -25.35
C VAL A 188 -4.46 21.12 -24.52
N SER A 189 -4.80 20.20 -23.62
CA SER A 189 -5.98 20.31 -22.74
C SER A 189 -5.94 21.57 -21.88
N ALA A 190 -4.77 21.92 -21.31
CA ALA A 190 -4.60 23.15 -20.52
C ALA A 190 -4.82 24.43 -21.35
N LYS A 191 -4.32 24.46 -22.58
CA LYS A 191 -4.55 25.59 -23.50
C LYS A 191 -6.03 25.71 -23.86
N SER A 192 -6.68 24.61 -24.22
CA SER A 192 -8.10 24.60 -24.57
C SER A 192 -8.96 25.07 -23.38
N LEU A 193 -8.69 24.57 -22.18
CA LEU A 193 -9.40 24.98 -20.96
C LEU A 193 -9.24 26.49 -20.68
N THR A 194 -8.04 27.04 -20.88
CA THR A 194 -7.79 28.48 -20.72
C THR A 194 -8.60 29.30 -21.73
N LEU A 195 -8.68 28.85 -22.98
CA LEU A 195 -9.46 29.51 -24.03
C LEU A 195 -10.98 29.45 -23.76
N LEU A 196 -11.48 28.30 -23.30
CA LEU A 196 -12.88 28.13 -22.91
C LEU A 196 -13.25 29.05 -21.74
N PHE A 197 -12.37 29.15 -20.75
CA PHE A 197 -12.54 30.07 -19.63
C PHE A 197 -12.66 31.52 -20.11
N LEU A 198 -11.72 31.99 -20.95
CA LEU A 198 -11.74 33.35 -21.50
C LEU A 198 -12.99 33.61 -22.37
N ARG A 199 -13.43 32.63 -23.16
CA ARG A 199 -14.66 32.71 -23.97
C ARG A 199 -15.89 32.87 -23.08
N ASN A 200 -15.99 32.07 -22.03
CA ASN A 200 -17.12 32.10 -21.10
C ASN A 200 -17.19 33.41 -20.32
N GLU A 201 -16.04 33.96 -19.89
CA GLU A 201 -16.00 35.27 -19.23
C GLU A 201 -16.43 36.41 -20.16
N ARG A 202 -16.04 36.39 -21.44
CA ARG A 202 -16.51 37.38 -22.43
C ARG A 202 -18.01 37.30 -22.68
N LEU A 203 -18.60 36.10 -22.71
CA LEU A 203 -20.04 35.92 -22.88
C LEU A 203 -20.83 36.46 -21.69
N LYS A 204 -20.33 36.28 -20.47
CA LYS A 204 -20.95 36.87 -19.27
C LYS A 204 -20.92 38.41 -19.29
N GLN A 205 -19.85 39.02 -19.81
CA GLN A 205 -19.76 40.47 -19.93
C GLN A 205 -20.66 41.04 -21.05
N ARG A 206 -20.99 40.23 -22.07
CA ARG A 206 -21.92 40.63 -23.16
C ARG A 206 -23.40 40.49 -22.81
N ASN A 207 -23.73 39.63 -21.87
CA ASN A 207 -25.12 39.36 -21.44
C ASN A 207 -25.52 40.13 -20.16
N LYS A 208 -24.68 41.07 -19.73
CA LYS A 208 -24.96 42.08 -18.70
C LYS A 208 -25.24 43.41 -19.38
#